data_AF-A0A430RVW9-F1
#
_entry.id   AF-A0A430RVW9-F1
#
_cell.length_a   1.000
_cell.length_b   1.000
_cell.length_c   1.000
_cell.angle_alpha   90.00
_cell.angle_beta   90.00
_cell.angle_gamma   90.00
#
_symmetry.space_group_name_H-M   'P 1'
#
loop_
_entity.id
_entity.type
_entity.pdbx_description
1 polymer ?
#
loop_
_entity_poly.entity_id
_entity_poly.type
_entity_poly.pdbx_seq_one_letter_code
_entity_poly.pdbx_strand_id
1 'polypeptide(L)'
;MALLLALLEAFLLRPLYARDPLESLLLTFGLALVLEEAVRAIFGPVGVPFHIPEELSAPLFPDTPFFFLTRYRAFVLGVAALAGLLVFLLLRFTALGLYLRAGAQDREMLSALGTDVRRLYTLAFALGVYLSGLAGVLAAGQLGLSPTMGTGLLMPSFVALILGGVGSLG
;
A
#
# COMPACT_ATOMS: atom_id res chain seq x y z
N MET A 1 -19.92 2.83 15.19
CA MET A 1 -18.67 2.95 14.40
C MET A 1 -18.02 4.32 14.58
N ALA A 2 -18.65 5.44 14.20
CA ALA A 2 -18.06 6.79 14.32
C ALA A 2 -17.66 7.21 15.77
N LEU A 3 -18.48 6.87 16.77
CA LEU A 3 -18.18 7.14 18.20
C LEU A 3 -16.98 6.35 18.73
N LEU A 4 -16.74 5.15 18.19
CA LEU A 4 -15.67 4.26 18.62
C LEU A 4 -14.33 4.74 18.04
N LEU A 5 -14.34 5.22 16.80
CA LEU A 5 -13.20 5.89 16.17
C LEU A 5 -12.86 7.20 16.89
N ALA A 6 -13.86 8.03 17.22
CA ALA A 6 -13.66 9.30 17.90
C ALA A 6 -13.09 9.14 19.32
N LEU A 7 -13.49 8.09 20.05
CA LEU A 7 -12.93 7.76 21.35
C LEU A 7 -11.49 7.26 21.25
N LEU A 8 -11.19 6.42 20.26
CA LEU A 8 -9.85 5.90 20.02
C LEU A 8 -8.88 7.01 19.60
N GLU A 9 -9.34 7.95 18.77
CA GLU A 9 -8.56 9.12 18.35
C GLU A 9 -8.29 10.10 19.51
N ALA A 10 -9.30 10.35 20.36
CA ALA A 10 -9.17 11.27 21.48
C ALA A 10 -8.29 10.72 22.62
N PHE A 11 -8.38 9.43 22.94
CA PHE A 11 -7.66 8.82 24.07
C PHE A 11 -6.33 8.18 23.70
N LEU A 12 -6.17 7.67 22.48
CA LEU A 12 -5.01 6.86 22.09
C LEU A 12 -4.04 7.59 21.16
N LEU A 13 -4.52 8.50 20.30
CA LEU A 13 -3.67 9.17 19.30
C LEU A 13 -3.25 10.57 19.74
N ARG A 14 -4.17 11.35 20.34
CA ARG A 14 -3.95 12.75 20.72
C ARG A 14 -2.84 13.00 21.77
N PRO A 15 -2.68 12.18 22.83
CA PRO A 15 -1.66 12.42 23.86
C PRO A 15 -0.23 12.02 23.44
N LEU A 16 -0.09 11.20 22.40
CA LEU A 16 1.15 10.45 22.09
C LEU A 16 1.94 11.03 20.91
N TYR A 17 1.44 12.08 20.26
CA TYR A 17 2.09 12.78 19.15
C TYR A 17 3.28 13.69 19.55
N ALA A 18 3.50 13.89 20.84
CA ALA A 18 4.40 14.92 21.35
C ALA A 18 5.81 14.43 21.73
N ARG A 19 6.19 13.17 21.40
CA ARG A 19 7.38 12.51 21.98
C ARG A 19 8.18 11.63 21.02
N ASP A 20 9.33 11.18 21.53
CA ASP A 20 10.50 10.56 20.88
C ASP A 20 10.19 9.69 19.64
N PRO A 21 11.08 9.63 18.62
CA PRO A 21 10.88 8.82 17.40
C PRO A 21 10.55 7.33 17.67
N LEU A 22 11.05 6.78 18.80
CA LEU A 22 10.73 5.43 19.24
C LEU A 22 9.25 5.27 19.65
N GLU A 23 8.64 6.29 20.25
CA GLU A 23 7.22 6.28 20.62
C GLU A 23 6.33 6.25 19.37
N SER A 24 6.73 6.94 18.29
CA SER A 24 6.03 6.89 17.00
C SER A 24 6.08 5.50 16.34
N LEU A 25 7.24 4.83 16.39
CA LEU A 25 7.38 3.44 15.92
C LEU A 25 6.52 2.47 16.74
N LEU A 26 6.57 2.57 18.07
CA LEU A 26 5.75 1.74 18.95
C LEU A 26 4.26 1.99 18.74
N LEU A 27 3.86 3.24 18.51
CA LEU A 27 2.48 3.62 18.24
C LEU A 27 1.99 3.02 16.91
N THR A 28 2.75 3.16 15.83
CA THR A 28 2.37 2.61 14.52
C THR A 28 2.32 1.09 14.54
N PHE A 29 3.24 0.43 15.25
CA PHE A 29 3.22 -1.01 15.46
C PHE A 29 2.00 -1.45 16.30
N GLY A 30 1.73 -0.77 17.42
CA GLY A 30 0.56 -1.03 18.25
C GLY A 30 -0.76 -0.82 17.51
N LEU A 31 -0.84 0.25 16.71
CA LEU A 31 -2.00 0.53 15.86
C LEU A 31 -2.20 -0.59 14.82
N ALA A 32 -1.12 -1.09 14.21
CA ALA A 32 -1.21 -2.21 13.27
C ALA A 32 -1.77 -3.47 13.94
N LEU A 33 -1.31 -3.81 15.16
CA LEU A 33 -1.84 -4.95 15.93
C LEU A 33 -3.32 -4.79 16.29
N VAL A 34 -3.73 -3.61 16.76
CA VAL A 34 -5.13 -3.33 17.10
C VAL A 34 -6.03 -3.43 15.86
N LEU A 35 -5.56 -2.93 14.72
CA LEU A 35 -6.29 -3.05 13.46
C LEU A 35 -6.40 -4.50 12.99
N GLU A 36 -5.31 -5.29 13.11
CA GLU A 36 -5.33 -6.71 12.78
C GLU A 36 -6.32 -7.49 13.64
N GLU A 37 -6.30 -7.28 14.97
CA GLU A 37 -7.24 -7.92 15.88
C GLU A 37 -8.68 -7.44 15.68
N ALA A 38 -8.90 -6.17 15.32
CA ALA A 38 -10.22 -5.66 14.96
C ALA A 38 -10.76 -6.35 13.70
N VAL A 39 -9.93 -6.54 12.68
CA VAL A 39 -10.30 -7.27 11.45
C VAL A 39 -10.61 -8.73 11.78
N ARG A 40 -9.76 -9.39 12.57
CA ARG A 40 -9.97 -10.76 13.05
C ARG A 40 -11.28 -10.91 13.85
N ALA A 41 -11.62 -9.93 14.68
CA ALA A 41 -12.84 -9.96 15.49
C ALA A 41 -14.11 -9.77 14.63
N ILE A 42 -14.06 -8.95 13.57
CA ILE A 42 -15.21 -8.67 12.70
C ILE A 42 -15.42 -9.79 11.66
N PHE A 43 -14.35 -10.24 11.00
CA PHE A 43 -14.41 -11.16 9.86
C PHE A 43 -14.11 -12.62 10.22
N GLY A 44 -13.66 -12.87 11.45
CA GLY A 44 -13.27 -14.19 11.93
C GLY A 44 -11.79 -14.50 11.70
N PRO A 45 -11.26 -15.52 12.42
CA PRO A 45 -9.84 -15.88 12.37
C PRO A 45 -9.48 -16.81 11.22
N VAL A 46 -10.47 -17.44 10.58
CA VAL A 46 -10.26 -18.42 9.50
C VAL A 46 -10.33 -17.70 8.17
N GLY A 47 -9.26 -17.82 7.39
CA GLY A 47 -9.23 -17.21 6.08
C GLY A 47 -10.23 -17.86 5.13
N VAL A 48 -11.07 -17.05 4.50
CA VAL A 48 -12.05 -17.53 3.51
C VAL A 48 -11.36 -17.59 2.16
N PRO A 49 -11.33 -18.75 1.47
CA PRO A 49 -10.81 -18.82 0.11
C PRO A 49 -11.66 -17.92 -0.78
N PHE A 50 -11.01 -16.93 -1.39
CA PHE A 50 -11.71 -16.04 -2.31
C PHE A 50 -12.04 -16.84 -3.57
N HIS A 51 -13.33 -17.06 -3.84
CA HIS A 51 -13.76 -17.77 -5.02
C HIS A 51 -13.55 -16.88 -6.25
N ILE A 52 -12.45 -17.11 -6.97
CA ILE A 52 -12.22 -16.51 -8.27
C ILE A 52 -13.20 -17.13 -9.27
N PRO A 53 -13.89 -16.35 -10.12
CA PRO A 53 -14.77 -16.87 -11.16
C PRO A 53 -14.09 -17.91 -12.05
N GLU A 54 -14.82 -18.95 -12.49
CA GLU A 54 -14.26 -20.06 -13.29
C GLU A 54 -13.54 -19.59 -14.58
N GLU A 55 -14.02 -18.49 -15.16
CA GLU A 55 -13.41 -17.86 -16.34
C GLU A 55 -11.98 -17.37 -16.09
N LEU A 56 -11.67 -16.96 -14.85
CA LEU A 56 -10.36 -16.48 -14.42
C LEU A 56 -9.52 -17.58 -13.77
N SER A 57 -10.12 -18.67 -13.29
CA SER A 57 -9.40 -19.84 -12.76
C SER A 57 -8.94 -20.82 -13.86
N ALA A 58 -9.42 -20.63 -15.10
CA ALA A 58 -8.97 -21.40 -16.25
C ALA A 58 -7.45 -21.25 -16.52
N PRO A 59 -6.74 -22.33 -16.92
CA PRO A 59 -5.37 -22.26 -17.40
C PRO A 59 -5.28 -21.35 -18.63
N LEU A 60 -4.24 -20.50 -18.67
CA LEU A 60 -4.00 -19.63 -19.83
C LEU A 60 -3.57 -20.43 -21.07
N PHE A 61 -2.92 -21.58 -20.87
CA PHE A 61 -2.49 -22.51 -21.93
C PHE A 61 -2.98 -23.93 -21.60
N PRO A 62 -4.14 -24.36 -22.13
CA PRO A 62 -4.69 -25.69 -21.87
C PRO A 62 -3.79 -26.84 -22.34
N ASP A 63 -2.99 -26.61 -23.38
CA ASP A 63 -2.27 -27.67 -24.13
C ASP A 63 -0.78 -27.81 -23.79
N THR A 64 -0.26 -27.10 -22.79
CA THR A 64 1.15 -27.20 -22.40
C THR A 64 1.31 -27.83 -21.00
N PRO A 65 1.95 -29.02 -20.89
CA PRO A 65 1.97 -29.78 -19.63
C PRO A 65 2.85 -29.16 -18.51
N PHE A 66 3.58 -28.07 -18.80
CA PHE A 66 4.52 -27.44 -17.87
C PHE A 66 4.15 -25.99 -17.48
N PHE A 67 3.09 -25.39 -18.04
CA PHE A 67 2.74 -23.98 -17.80
C PHE A 67 1.43 -23.83 -17.01
N PHE A 68 1.51 -23.93 -15.68
CA PHE A 68 0.40 -23.69 -14.75
C PHE A 68 0.16 -22.19 -14.49
N LEU A 69 0.08 -21.38 -15.56
CA LEU A 69 -0.27 -19.97 -15.44
C LEU A 69 -1.79 -19.82 -15.51
N THR A 70 -2.42 -19.59 -14.36
CA THR A 70 -3.86 -19.29 -14.27
C THR A 70 -4.15 -17.93 -14.92
N ARG A 71 -5.28 -17.78 -15.63
CA ARG A 71 -5.71 -16.49 -16.22
C ARG A 71 -5.75 -15.36 -15.19
N TYR A 72 -6.08 -15.68 -13.94
CA TYR A 72 -5.99 -14.75 -12.81
C TYR A 72 -4.59 -14.16 -12.59
N ARG A 73 -3.52 -14.97 -12.65
CA ARG A 73 -2.14 -14.49 -12.48
C ARG A 73 -1.73 -13.54 -13.61
N ALA A 74 -2.14 -13.86 -14.84
CA ALA A 74 -1.93 -12.99 -15.99
C ALA A 74 -2.68 -11.66 -15.85
N PHE A 75 -3.93 -11.69 -15.35
CA PHE A 75 -4.71 -10.49 -15.05
C PHE A 75 -4.04 -9.62 -13.97
N VAL A 76 -3.64 -10.21 -12.83
CA VAL A 76 -2.94 -9.49 -11.75
C VAL A 76 -1.65 -8.84 -12.29
N LEU A 77 -0.88 -9.57 -13.10
CA LEU A 77 0.33 -9.04 -13.73
C LEU A 77 0.03 -7.89 -14.70
N GLY A 78 -1.04 -8.00 -15.48
CA GLY A 78 -1.50 -6.93 -16.37
C GLY A 78 -1.92 -5.67 -15.60
N VAL A 79 -2.69 -5.81 -14.52
CA VAL A 79 -3.11 -4.68 -13.67
C VAL A 79 -1.91 -4.06 -12.97
N ALA A 80 -0.99 -4.87 -12.43
CA ALA A 80 0.23 -4.37 -11.80
C ALA A 80 1.12 -3.61 -12.78
N ALA A 81 1.30 -4.14 -13.99
CA ALA A 81 2.06 -3.46 -15.05
C ALA A 81 1.39 -2.15 -15.49
N LEU A 82 0.06 -2.14 -15.64
CA LEU A 82 -0.70 -0.94 -15.96
C LEU A 82 -0.60 0.11 -14.86
N ALA A 83 -0.76 -0.29 -13.59
CA ALA A 83 -0.63 0.62 -12.44
C ALA A 83 0.78 1.20 -12.36
N GLY A 84 1.82 0.37 -12.53
CA GLY A 84 3.20 0.81 -12.59
C GLY A 84 3.46 1.79 -13.73
N LEU A 85 2.92 1.50 -14.93
CA LEU A 85 3.03 2.39 -16.08
C LEU A 85 2.33 3.74 -15.84
N LEU A 86 1.14 3.73 -15.26
CA LEU A 86 0.40 4.96 -14.93
C LEU A 86 1.15 5.82 -13.92
N VAL A 87 1.69 5.21 -12.86
CA VAL A 87 2.51 5.93 -11.86
C VAL A 87 3.78 6.47 -12.51
N PHE A 88 4.45 5.68 -13.36
CA PHE A 88 5.63 6.12 -14.10
C PHE A 88 5.32 7.31 -15.00
N LEU A 89 4.23 7.24 -15.77
CA LEU A 89 3.80 8.34 -16.64
C LEU A 89 3.45 9.58 -15.82
N LEU A 90 2.76 9.41 -14.69
CA LEU A 90 2.42 10.49 -13.77
C LEU A 90 3.70 11.16 -13.25
N LEU A 91 4.66 10.40 -12.74
CA LEU A 91 5.90 10.95 -12.18
C LEU A 91 6.81 11.57 -13.23
N ARG A 92 6.84 11.02 -14.46
CA ARG A 92 7.72 11.50 -15.53
C ARG A 92 7.16 12.69 -16.31
N PHE A 93 5.86 12.67 -16.63
CA PHE A 93 5.26 13.62 -17.58
C PHE A 93 4.34 14.66 -16.96
N THR A 94 3.96 14.54 -15.69
CA THR A 94 3.07 15.53 -15.05
C THR A 94 3.82 16.53 -14.18
N ALA A 95 3.24 17.72 -14.01
CA ALA A 95 3.74 18.74 -13.10
C ALA A 95 3.83 18.22 -11.65
N LEU A 96 2.90 17.36 -11.24
CA LEU A 96 2.92 16.69 -9.94
C LEU A 96 4.23 15.93 -9.71
N GLY A 97 4.68 15.17 -10.71
CA GLY A 97 5.95 14.44 -10.68
C GLY A 97 7.18 15.33 -10.70
N LEU A 98 7.11 16.50 -11.34
CA LEU A 98 8.17 17.51 -11.28
C LEU A 98 8.29 18.11 -9.88
N TYR A 99 7.17 18.53 -9.29
CA TYR A 99 7.15 19.10 -7.94
C TYR A 99 7.59 18.08 -6.89
N LEU A 100 7.20 16.81 -7.00
CA LEU A 100 7.63 15.76 -6.08
C LEU A 100 9.14 15.53 -6.12
N ARG A 101 9.74 15.53 -7.32
CA ARG A 101 11.19 15.40 -7.47
C ARG A 101 11.93 16.64 -6.97
N ALA A 102 11.43 17.84 -7.27
CA ALA A 102 12.00 19.09 -6.77
C ALA A 102 11.93 19.16 -5.23
N GLY A 103 10.80 18.75 -4.64
CA GLY A 103 10.62 18.72 -3.18
C GLY A 103 11.47 17.66 -2.48
N ALA A 104 11.83 16.58 -3.18
CA ALA A 104 12.77 15.58 -2.66
C ALA A 104 14.23 16.09 -2.65
N GLN A 105 14.59 17.02 -3.54
CA GLN A 105 15.91 17.64 -3.57
C GLN A 105 16.03 18.78 -2.55
N ASP A 106 15.10 19.74 -2.60
CA ASP A 106 15.08 20.88 -1.68
C ASP A 106 13.64 21.30 -1.38
N ARG A 107 13.18 20.87 -0.20
CA ARG A 107 11.83 21.16 0.29
C ARG A 107 11.64 22.64 0.62
N GLU A 108 12.68 23.30 1.11
CA GLU A 108 12.63 24.69 1.56
C GLU A 108 12.50 25.63 0.36
N MET A 109 13.33 25.40 -0.66
CA MET A 109 13.26 26.11 -1.94
C MET A 109 11.90 25.94 -2.63
N LEU A 110 11.34 24.72 -2.64
CA LEU A 110 10.02 24.49 -3.24
C LEU A 110 8.91 25.27 -2.52
N SER A 111 9.00 25.38 -1.19
CA SER A 111 8.05 26.15 -0.39
C SER A 111 8.18 27.65 -0.60
N ALA A 112 9.40 28.16 -0.81
CA ALA A 112 9.66 29.57 -1.09
C ALA A 112 9.06 30.03 -2.44
N LEU A 113 8.91 29.11 -3.40
CA LEU A 113 8.24 29.34 -4.68
C LEU A 113 6.70 29.43 -4.57
N GLY A 114 6.13 29.40 -3.35
CA GLY A 114 4.69 29.52 -3.11
C GLY A 114 3.91 28.23 -3.36
N THR A 115 4.60 27.10 -3.55
CA THR A 115 3.95 25.79 -3.70
C THR A 115 3.60 25.21 -2.33
N ASP A 116 2.35 24.77 -2.14
CA ASP A 116 1.93 24.09 -0.92
C ASP A 116 2.52 22.67 -0.89
N VAL A 117 3.72 22.58 -0.33
CA VAL A 117 4.45 21.32 -0.15
C VAL A 117 3.64 20.30 0.65
N ARG A 118 2.82 20.76 1.62
CA ARG A 118 2.01 19.86 2.44
C ARG A 118 0.99 19.12 1.58
N ARG A 119 0.25 19.84 0.73
CA ARG A 119 -0.70 19.24 -0.23
C ARG A 119 -0.02 18.26 -1.18
N LEU A 120 1.17 18.60 -1.64
CA LEU A 120 1.94 17.76 -2.56
C LEU A 120 2.25 16.38 -1.94
N TYR A 121 2.79 16.35 -0.72
CA TYR A 121 3.05 15.10 -0.01
C TYR A 121 1.76 14.36 0.37
N THR A 122 0.69 15.07 0.73
CA THR A 122 -0.61 14.44 1.00
C THR A 122 -1.15 13.72 -0.24
N LEU A 123 -1.02 14.31 -1.43
CA LEU A 123 -1.44 13.67 -2.68
C LEU A 123 -0.60 12.43 -3.00
N ALA A 124 0.73 12.51 -2.84
CA ALA A 124 1.61 11.37 -3.04
C ALA A 124 1.29 10.23 -2.05
N PHE A 125 1.05 10.58 -0.78
CA PHE A 125 0.64 9.64 0.24
C PHE A 125 -0.71 8.98 -0.09
N ALA A 126 -1.72 9.77 -0.49
CA ALA A 126 -3.02 9.26 -0.89
C ALA A 126 -2.93 8.31 -2.09
N LEU A 127 -2.09 8.62 -3.09
CA LEU A 127 -1.81 7.73 -4.21
C LEU A 127 -1.17 6.41 -3.74
N GLY A 128 -0.21 6.47 -2.81
CA GLY A 128 0.41 5.28 -2.21
C GLY A 128 -0.59 4.40 -1.46
N VAL A 129 -1.47 4.99 -0.65
CA VAL A 129 -2.53 4.28 0.06
C VAL A 129 -3.51 3.62 -0.91
N TYR A 130 -3.90 4.32 -1.97
CA TYR A 130 -4.76 3.77 -3.02
C TYR A 130 -4.12 2.55 -3.70
N LEU A 131 -2.85 2.64 -4.09
CA LEU A 131 -2.13 1.53 -4.73
C LEU A 131 -1.92 0.35 -3.78
N SER A 132 -1.66 0.62 -2.49
CA SER A 132 -1.56 -0.41 -1.46
C SER A 132 -2.86 -1.17 -1.28
N GLY A 133 -4.00 -0.46 -1.24
CA GLY A 133 -5.33 -1.08 -1.18
C GLY A 133 -5.62 -1.94 -2.41
N LEU A 134 -5.31 -1.43 -3.60
CA LEU A 134 -5.46 -2.18 -4.86
C LEU A 134 -4.59 -3.45 -4.86
N ALA A 135 -3.33 -3.34 -4.45
CA ALA A 135 -2.43 -4.50 -4.33
C ALA A 135 -2.95 -5.53 -3.32
N GLY A 136 -3.51 -5.09 -2.19
CA GLY A 136 -4.11 -5.95 -1.18
C GLY A 136 -5.29 -6.76 -1.71
N VAL A 137 -6.19 -6.14 -2.48
CA VAL A 137 -7.35 -6.82 -3.10
C VAL A 137 -6.89 -7.87 -4.11
N LEU A 138 -5.88 -7.55 -4.93
CA LEU A 138 -5.31 -8.51 -5.88
C LEU A 138 -4.59 -9.67 -5.18
N ALA A 139 -3.85 -9.38 -4.10
CA ALA A 139 -3.17 -10.39 -3.31
C ALA A 139 -4.18 -11.33 -2.62
N ALA A 140 -5.28 -10.79 -2.10
CA ALA A 140 -6.34 -11.55 -1.45
C ALA A 140 -6.98 -12.59 -2.37
N GLY A 141 -7.15 -12.29 -3.67
CA GLY A 141 -7.66 -13.28 -4.61
C GLY A 141 -6.68 -14.42 -4.89
N GLN A 142 -5.37 -14.18 -4.78
CA GLN A 142 -4.35 -15.22 -5.00
C GLN A 142 -4.01 -16.04 -3.75
N LEU A 143 -3.95 -15.39 -2.59
CA LEU A 143 -3.50 -15.97 -1.32
C LEU A 143 -4.66 -16.35 -0.39
N GLY A 144 -5.88 -15.93 -0.71
CA GLY A 144 -7.03 -15.98 0.19
C GLY A 144 -7.06 -14.79 1.15
N LEU A 145 -8.24 -14.52 1.71
CA LEU A 145 -8.40 -13.47 2.72
C LEU A 145 -7.99 -14.02 4.09
N SER A 146 -6.90 -13.53 4.68
CA SER A 146 -6.53 -13.84 6.07
C SER A 146 -6.17 -12.56 6.81
N PRO A 147 -6.58 -12.36 8.08
CA PRO A 147 -6.18 -11.17 8.85
C PRO A 147 -4.67 -10.96 8.89
N THR A 148 -3.89 -12.06 8.91
CA THR A 148 -2.42 -12.04 9.00
C THR A 148 -1.73 -11.81 7.65
N MET A 149 -2.45 -11.71 6.52
CA MET A 149 -1.85 -11.68 5.18
C MET A 149 -0.91 -10.49 4.96
N GLY A 150 -1.17 -9.35 5.62
CA GLY A 150 -0.30 -8.18 5.55
C GLY A 150 1.11 -8.43 6.09
N THR A 151 1.23 -9.22 7.16
CA THR A 151 2.53 -9.54 7.78
C THR A 151 3.45 -10.29 6.83
N GLY A 152 2.91 -11.21 6.02
CA GLY A 152 3.65 -11.93 4.99
C GLY A 152 4.15 -11.04 3.85
N LEU A 153 3.52 -9.87 3.65
CA LEU A 153 3.89 -8.90 2.63
C LEU A 153 4.91 -7.87 3.13
N LEU A 154 5.11 -7.72 4.45
CA LEU A 154 6.04 -6.74 5.02
C LEU A 154 7.48 -6.93 4.52
N MET A 155 7.99 -8.16 4.57
CA MET A 155 9.35 -8.47 4.12
C MET A 155 9.59 -8.12 2.64
N PRO A 156 8.79 -8.63 1.67
CA PRO A 156 9.00 -8.28 0.27
C PRO A 156 8.77 -6.79 -0.02
N SER A 157 7.82 -6.12 0.68
CA SER A 157 7.65 -4.67 0.56
C SER A 157 8.86 -3.88 1.06
N PHE A 158 9.46 -4.30 2.17
CA PHE A 158 10.67 -3.67 2.71
C PHE A 158 11.88 -3.87 1.78
N VAL A 159 12.04 -5.08 1.22
CA VAL A 159 13.07 -5.35 0.20
C VAL A 159 12.87 -4.47 -1.02
N ALA A 160 11.63 -4.33 -1.51
CA ALA A 160 11.33 -3.47 -2.65
C ALA A 160 11.61 -1.98 -2.34
N LEU A 161 11.31 -1.51 -1.13
CA LEU A 161 11.63 -0.15 -0.67
C LEU A 161 13.14 0.10 -0.65
N ILE A 162 13.92 -0.83 -0.09
CA ILE A 162 15.38 -0.72 -0.04
C ILE A 162 15.97 -0.73 -1.45
N LEU A 163 15.51 -1.66 -2.29
CA LEU A 163 15.98 -1.78 -3.68
C LEU A 163 15.59 -0.55 -4.52
N GLY A 164 14.42 0.04 -4.25
CA GLY A 164 13.97 1.31 -4.83
C GLY A 164 14.78 2.53 -4.35
N GLY A 165 15.62 2.35 -3.32
CA GLY A 165 16.56 3.33 -2.83
C GLY A 165 16.00 4.22 -1.73
N VAL A 166 16.39 3.94 -0.49
CA VAL A 166 16.35 4.91 0.62
C VAL A 166 17.36 6.06 0.46
N GLY A 167 18.04 6.16 -0.71
CA GLY A 167 19.06 7.18 -1.00
C GLY A 167 19.63 7.19 -2.43
N SER A 168 18.86 6.82 -3.47
CA SER A 168 19.38 6.69 -4.86
C SER A 168 18.77 7.68 -5.88
N LEU A 169 18.16 8.78 -5.42
CA LEU A 169 17.94 9.95 -6.29
C LEU A 169 19.09 10.94 -6.08
N GLY A 170 20.28 10.53 -6.52
CA GLY A 170 21.41 11.40 -6.81
C GLY A 170 21.48 11.66 -8.31
#